data_AF-A0A2N3A4X9-F1
#
_entry.id   AF-A0A2N3A4X9-F1
#
_cell.length_a   1.000
_cell.length_b   1.000
_cell.length_c   1.000
_cell.angle_alpha   90.00
_cell.angle_beta   90.00
_cell.angle_gamma   90.00
#
_symmetry.space_group_name_H-M   'P 1'
#
loop_
_entity.id
_entity.type
_entity.pdbx_description
1 polymer ?
#
loop_
_entity_poly.entity_id
_entity_poly.type
_entity_poly.pdbx_seq_one_letter_code
_entity_poly.pdbx_strand_id
1 'polypeptide(L)'
;MNTDGKINPVESVSQAKDFTDVPLMLYSERSINIATFLGTPVAAGFLIRRNFINLGNETYGKHTLFASIAFTIIFFILIILIPEHVIDKIPNALFPAIYTLIVWLVVNRYQGEALKNHKKEGGSFYSAWKAAGIGFAASAVLVGMFFAYAFATTEDFDSDKYDRKISVFSKNEEEAMMLYDIPDGASPMRIQEFIRTTGIPAWERNLVILDTLDAMENIDALLVKQNSLLRKYAQLRITLYKTIDSSFYVESDKYERRMIELNGKIEAVLEDLNKLK
;
A
#
# COMPACT_ATOMS: atom_id res chain seq x y z
N MET A 1 -74.96 -10.35 -64.20
CA MET A 1 -73.63 -10.99 -64.27
C MET A 1 -72.79 -10.42 -63.14
N ASN A 2 -72.25 -11.34 -62.33
CA ASN A 2 -71.27 -11.12 -61.28
C ASN A 2 -69.93 -10.66 -61.87
N THR A 3 -69.17 -9.82 -61.17
CA THR A 3 -67.82 -10.12 -60.60
C THR A 3 -67.21 -8.89 -59.92
N ASP A 4 -67.20 -8.93 -58.59
CA ASP A 4 -66.07 -8.75 -57.67
C ASP A 4 -64.97 -7.72 -57.92
N GLY A 5 -64.73 -6.88 -56.89
CA GLY A 5 -63.55 -6.03 -56.77
C GLY A 5 -63.48 -5.28 -55.44
N LYS A 6 -63.22 -6.01 -54.35
CA LYS A 6 -63.00 -5.54 -52.96
C LYS A 6 -62.07 -4.31 -52.85
N ILE A 7 -62.40 -3.35 -51.97
CA ILE A 7 -61.51 -2.85 -50.90
C ILE A 7 -62.38 -2.33 -49.72
N ASN A 8 -62.34 -3.01 -48.57
CA ASN A 8 -62.83 -2.47 -47.29
C ASN A 8 -61.70 -1.62 -46.66
N PRO A 9 -61.95 -0.39 -46.19
CA PRO A 9 -61.05 0.27 -45.25
C PRO A 9 -61.44 -0.09 -43.81
N VAL A 10 -60.74 -1.08 -43.28
CA VAL A 10 -60.15 -1.15 -41.92
C VAL A 10 -61.03 -0.69 -40.75
N GLU A 11 -61.67 -1.66 -40.09
CA GLU A 11 -61.72 -1.66 -38.63
C GLU A 11 -60.29 -1.68 -38.09
N SER A 12 -59.93 -0.64 -37.33
CA SER A 12 -59.31 -0.75 -36.00
C SER A 12 -58.62 0.57 -35.69
N VAL A 13 -59.30 1.38 -34.88
CA VAL A 13 -58.61 2.30 -33.98
C VAL A 13 -57.82 1.41 -33.02
N SER A 14 -56.61 1.06 -33.44
CA SER A 14 -55.60 0.40 -32.64
C SER A 14 -55.32 1.29 -31.44
N GLN A 15 -55.66 0.77 -30.26
CA GLN A 15 -55.38 1.39 -28.98
C GLN A 15 -53.90 1.75 -28.89
N ALA A 16 -53.61 3.05 -28.81
CA ALA A 16 -52.33 3.51 -28.33
C ALA A 16 -52.17 2.98 -26.90
N LYS A 17 -51.27 2.02 -26.73
CA LYS A 17 -50.87 1.48 -25.43
C LYS A 17 -50.17 2.62 -24.67
N ASP A 18 -50.85 3.18 -23.68
CA ASP A 18 -50.32 4.23 -22.83
C ASP A 18 -49.08 3.72 -22.09
N PHE A 19 -47.94 4.40 -22.25
CA PHE A 19 -46.64 4.01 -21.66
C PHE A 19 -46.47 4.51 -20.21
N THR A 20 -47.56 4.93 -19.55
CA THR A 20 -47.52 5.68 -18.28
C THR A 20 -47.68 4.85 -17.01
N ASP A 21 -47.79 3.52 -17.09
CA ASP A 21 -48.17 2.70 -15.91
C ASP A 21 -47.00 1.96 -15.24
N VAL A 22 -45.79 2.54 -15.27
CA VAL A 22 -44.69 2.03 -14.42
C VAL A 22 -44.88 2.60 -13.02
N PRO A 23 -45.13 1.76 -11.98
CA PRO A 23 -45.38 2.26 -10.64
C PRO A 23 -44.17 3.05 -10.14
N LEU A 24 -44.44 4.21 -9.51
CA LEU A 24 -43.42 5.01 -8.84
C LEU A 24 -42.74 4.18 -7.74
N MET A 25 -41.45 3.89 -7.91
CA MET A 25 -40.70 3.03 -7.00
C MET A 25 -39.67 3.85 -6.22
N LEU A 26 -39.73 3.82 -4.90
CA LEU A 26 -38.76 4.50 -4.04
C LEU A 26 -37.91 3.50 -3.24
N TYR A 27 -36.72 3.89 -2.82
CA TYR A 27 -35.97 3.21 -1.78
C TYR A 27 -36.46 3.71 -0.42
N SER A 28 -36.83 2.78 0.45
CA SER A 28 -37.22 3.11 1.82
C SER A 28 -36.02 3.62 2.61
N GLU A 29 -36.28 4.40 3.67
CA GLU A 29 -35.26 4.85 4.63
C GLU A 29 -34.43 3.67 5.16
N ARG A 30 -35.09 2.56 5.52
CA ARG A 30 -34.42 1.33 5.99
C ARG A 30 -33.51 0.75 4.92
N SER A 31 -33.96 0.70 3.66
CA SER A 31 -33.15 0.21 2.54
C SER A 31 -31.91 1.07 2.32
N ILE A 32 -32.05 2.40 2.41
CA ILE A 32 -30.94 3.34 2.28
C ILE A 32 -29.92 3.13 3.41
N ASN A 33 -30.38 3.01 4.66
CA ASN A 33 -29.49 2.78 5.80
C ASN A 33 -28.75 1.44 5.71
N ILE A 34 -29.41 0.38 5.24
CA ILE A 34 -28.76 -0.93 5.01
C ILE A 34 -27.65 -0.80 3.96
N ALA A 35 -27.94 -0.17 2.83
CA ALA A 35 -26.94 0.04 1.78
C ALA A 35 -25.78 0.91 2.25
N THR A 36 -26.06 1.93 3.06
CA THR A 36 -25.06 2.83 3.64
C THR A 36 -24.12 2.06 4.55
N PHE A 37 -24.68 1.31 5.50
CA PHE A 37 -23.93 0.54 6.48
C PHE A 37 -23.02 -0.51 5.81
N LEU A 38 -23.51 -1.20 4.78
CA LEU A 38 -22.75 -2.22 4.03
C LEU A 38 -21.79 -1.64 2.98
N GLY A 39 -22.12 -0.47 2.45
CA GLY A 39 -21.69 -0.05 1.11
C GLY A 39 -20.94 1.27 1.02
N THR A 40 -20.88 2.04 2.11
CA THR A 40 -20.35 3.41 2.24
C THR A 40 -21.33 4.54 1.87
N PRO A 41 -21.06 5.80 2.26
CA PRO A 41 -21.95 6.94 2.02
C PRO A 41 -22.28 7.20 0.54
N VAL A 42 -21.39 6.85 -0.39
CA VAL A 42 -21.68 6.98 -1.83
C VAL A 42 -22.81 6.05 -2.29
N ALA A 43 -22.94 4.86 -1.69
CA ALA A 43 -24.08 3.97 -1.94
C ALA A 43 -25.39 4.64 -1.50
N ALA A 44 -25.39 5.30 -0.34
CA ALA A 44 -26.51 6.10 0.14
C ALA A 44 -26.88 7.20 -0.86
N GLY A 45 -25.89 7.98 -1.30
CA GLY A 45 -26.09 9.07 -2.25
C GLY A 45 -26.70 8.61 -3.58
N PHE A 46 -26.30 7.45 -4.09
CA PHE A 46 -26.91 6.85 -5.28
C PHE A 46 -28.39 6.53 -5.09
N LEU A 47 -28.76 5.91 -3.96
CA LEU A 47 -30.15 5.57 -3.65
C LEU A 47 -31.02 6.81 -3.40
N ILE A 48 -30.49 7.78 -2.65
CA ILE A 48 -31.17 9.05 -2.36
C ILE A 48 -31.36 9.86 -3.65
N ARG A 49 -30.36 9.89 -4.53
CA ARG A 49 -30.50 10.48 -5.88
C ARG A 49 -31.62 9.82 -6.67
N ARG A 50 -31.72 8.49 -6.64
CA ARG A 50 -32.78 7.77 -7.37
C ARG A 50 -34.16 8.15 -6.86
N ASN A 51 -34.32 8.28 -5.54
CA ASN A 51 -35.56 8.79 -4.95
C ASN A 51 -35.87 10.20 -5.42
N PHE A 52 -34.90 11.12 -5.39
CA PHE A 52 -35.10 12.49 -5.84
C PHE A 52 -35.53 12.58 -7.30
N ILE A 53 -34.92 11.78 -8.19
CA ILE A 53 -35.33 11.71 -9.60
C ILE A 53 -36.77 11.23 -9.73
N ASN A 54 -37.13 10.17 -9.01
CA ASN A 54 -38.49 9.62 -9.07
C ASN A 54 -39.52 10.59 -8.47
N LEU A 55 -39.13 11.41 -7.50
CA LEU A 55 -39.94 12.50 -6.94
C LEU A 55 -39.93 13.78 -7.81
N GLY A 56 -39.39 13.74 -9.03
CA GLY A 56 -39.37 14.86 -9.96
C GLY A 56 -38.33 15.94 -9.66
N ASN A 57 -37.38 15.68 -8.77
CA ASN A 57 -36.38 16.64 -8.31
C ASN A 57 -34.95 16.23 -8.68
N GLU A 58 -34.62 16.27 -9.97
CA GLU A 58 -33.32 15.81 -10.47
C GLU A 58 -32.14 16.64 -9.94
N THR A 59 -32.30 17.96 -9.76
CA THR A 59 -31.25 18.87 -9.29
C THR A 59 -30.75 18.48 -7.90
N TYR A 60 -31.68 18.28 -6.95
CA TYR A 60 -31.31 17.81 -5.60
C TYR A 60 -30.70 16.41 -5.64
N GLY A 61 -31.15 15.56 -6.57
CA GLY A 61 -30.54 14.26 -6.82
C GLY A 61 -29.06 14.37 -7.23
N LYS A 62 -28.71 15.29 -8.14
CA LYS A 62 -27.31 15.53 -8.56
C LYS A 62 -26.47 16.05 -7.39
N HIS A 63 -26.95 17.05 -6.67
CA HIS A 63 -26.25 17.59 -5.50
C HIS A 63 -25.97 16.52 -4.45
N THR A 64 -26.95 15.65 -4.18
CA THR A 64 -26.80 14.56 -3.20
C THR A 64 -25.72 13.56 -3.60
N LEU A 65 -25.68 13.17 -4.88
CA LEU A 65 -24.65 12.25 -5.36
C LEU A 65 -23.24 12.87 -5.23
N PHE A 66 -23.05 14.10 -5.71
CA PHE A 66 -21.76 14.78 -5.59
C PHE A 66 -21.33 14.97 -4.13
N ALA A 67 -22.26 15.40 -3.27
CA ALA A 67 -21.99 15.56 -1.84
C ALA A 67 -21.59 14.24 -1.19
N SER A 68 -22.24 13.12 -1.55
CA SER A 68 -21.89 11.79 -1.00
C SER A 68 -20.52 11.30 -1.45
N ILE A 69 -20.12 11.58 -2.69
CA ILE A 69 -18.79 11.24 -3.22
C ILE A 69 -17.73 12.06 -2.48
N ALA A 70 -17.93 13.39 -2.40
CA ALA A 70 -17.02 14.28 -1.69
C ALA A 70 -16.89 13.90 -0.21
N PHE A 71 -18.01 13.62 0.46
CA PHE A 71 -18.01 13.15 1.85
C PHE A 71 -17.24 11.84 2.00
N THR A 72 -17.44 10.88 1.10
CA THR A 72 -16.71 9.59 1.13
C THR A 72 -15.21 9.82 1.02
N ILE A 73 -14.76 10.64 0.06
CA ILE A 73 -13.33 10.94 -0.13
C ILE A 73 -12.75 11.62 1.11
N ILE A 74 -13.40 12.68 1.61
CA ILE A 74 -12.94 13.42 2.79
C ILE A 74 -12.88 12.49 4.01
N PHE A 75 -13.89 11.64 4.20
CA PHE A 75 -13.96 10.70 5.31
C PHE A 75 -12.78 9.71 5.30
N PHE A 76 -12.45 9.12 4.15
CA PHE A 76 -11.32 8.20 4.05
C PHE A 76 -9.96 8.91 4.18
N ILE A 77 -9.81 10.14 3.64
CA ILE A 77 -8.62 10.96 3.88
C ILE A 77 -8.42 11.21 5.38
N LEU A 78 -9.50 11.57 6.08
CA LEU A 78 -9.44 11.79 7.53
C LEU A 78 -9.05 10.52 8.28
N ILE A 79 -9.53 9.34 7.86
CA ILE A 79 -9.13 8.06 8.46
C ILE A 79 -7.62 7.81 8.27
N ILE A 80 -7.08 8.06 7.08
CA ILE A 80 -5.64 7.87 6.78
C ILE A 80 -4.76 8.80 7.64
N LEU A 81 -5.26 9.97 8.02
CA LEU A 81 -4.53 10.91 8.87
C LEU A 81 -4.53 10.53 10.36
N ILE A 82 -5.30 9.52 10.78
CA ILE A 82 -5.34 9.06 12.18
C ILE A 82 -4.13 8.16 12.45
N PRO A 83 -3.33 8.43 13.51
CA PRO A 83 -2.22 7.55 13.89
C PRO A 83 -2.67 6.13 14.26
N GLU A 84 -1.87 5.12 13.90
CA GLU A 84 -2.18 3.70 14.11
C GLU A 84 -2.54 3.37 15.58
N HIS A 85 -1.77 3.89 16.54
CA HIS A 85 -2.04 3.64 17.97
C HIS A 85 -3.40 4.17 18.48
N VAL A 86 -4.03 5.08 17.74
CA VAL A 86 -5.38 5.59 18.01
C VAL A 86 -6.42 4.73 17.31
N ILE A 87 -6.20 4.37 16.04
CA ILE A 87 -7.18 3.65 15.22
C ILE A 87 -7.51 2.27 15.80
N ASP A 88 -6.51 1.57 16.35
CA ASP A 88 -6.66 0.25 16.95
C ASP A 88 -7.62 0.21 18.15
N LYS A 89 -7.86 1.36 18.78
CA LYS A 89 -8.78 1.50 19.92
C LYS A 89 -10.21 1.80 19.50
N ILE A 90 -10.44 2.12 18.22
CA ILE A 90 -11.75 2.52 17.72
C ILE A 90 -12.51 1.26 17.27
N PRO A 91 -13.73 1.00 17.78
CA PRO A 91 -14.54 -0.13 17.31
C PRO A 91 -14.86 -0.02 15.82
N ASN A 92 -14.66 -1.10 15.06
CA ASN A 92 -14.87 -1.15 13.60
C ASN A 92 -16.26 -0.69 13.14
N ALA A 93 -17.30 -0.87 13.97
CA ALA A 93 -18.67 -0.48 13.66
C ALA A 93 -18.96 1.02 13.92
N LEU A 94 -18.09 1.75 14.63
CA LEU A 94 -18.33 3.14 15.00
C LEU A 94 -18.37 4.05 13.78
N PHE A 95 -17.41 3.89 12.87
CA PHE A 95 -17.34 4.64 11.62
C PHE A 95 -18.61 4.45 10.78
N PRO A 96 -19.04 3.21 10.47
CA PRO A 96 -20.34 2.93 9.86
C PRO A 96 -21.54 3.52 10.57
N ALA A 97 -21.58 3.42 11.90
CA ALA A 97 -22.69 3.98 12.67
C ALA A 97 -22.79 5.50 12.51
N ILE A 98 -21.66 6.22 12.57
CA ILE A 98 -21.63 7.68 12.46
C ILE A 98 -22.14 8.14 11.09
N TYR A 99 -21.59 7.63 9.99
CA TYR A 99 -22.03 8.08 8.68
C TYR A 99 -23.45 7.59 8.34
N THR A 100 -23.87 6.44 8.87
CA THR A 100 -25.25 5.96 8.70
C THR A 100 -26.24 6.86 9.44
N LEU A 101 -25.88 7.34 10.64
CA LEU A 101 -26.67 8.32 11.38
C LEU A 101 -26.81 9.64 10.60
N ILE A 102 -25.71 10.13 10.01
CA ILE A 102 -25.74 11.34 9.18
C ILE A 102 -26.67 11.14 7.98
N VAL A 103 -26.56 10.02 7.27
CA VAL A 103 -27.43 9.69 6.15
C VAL A 103 -28.89 9.62 6.58
N TRP A 104 -29.18 8.96 7.69
CA TRP A 104 -30.53 8.88 8.25
C TRP A 104 -31.13 10.26 8.50
N LEU A 105 -30.37 11.17 9.12
CA LEU A 105 -30.78 12.57 9.33
C LEU A 105 -31.10 13.28 8.01
N VAL A 106 -30.24 13.12 7.00
CA VAL A 106 -30.43 13.71 5.66
C VAL A 106 -31.70 13.17 4.99
N VAL A 107 -31.89 11.84 4.98
CA VAL A 107 -33.07 11.20 4.38
C VAL A 107 -34.35 11.68 5.06
N ASN A 108 -34.38 11.67 6.39
CA ASN A 108 -35.57 12.09 7.14
C ASN A 108 -35.88 13.58 6.90
N ARG A 109 -34.85 14.43 6.80
CA ARG A 109 -35.00 15.88 6.58
C ARG A 109 -35.52 16.26 5.20
N TYR A 110 -35.11 15.54 4.15
CA TYR A 110 -35.40 15.91 2.75
C TYR A 110 -36.39 14.98 2.04
N GLN A 111 -36.47 13.71 2.42
CA GLN A 111 -37.34 12.72 1.79
C GLN A 111 -38.34 12.08 2.75
N GLY A 112 -38.23 12.32 4.07
CA GLY A 112 -39.04 11.65 5.08
C GLY A 112 -40.55 11.81 4.90
N GLU A 113 -41.02 13.02 4.58
CA GLU A 113 -42.45 13.26 4.34
C GLU A 113 -42.94 12.55 3.07
N ALA A 114 -42.21 12.70 1.96
CA ALA A 114 -42.54 12.05 0.69
C ALA A 114 -42.57 10.52 0.82
N LEU A 115 -41.61 9.92 1.53
CA LEU A 115 -41.56 8.48 1.78
C LEU A 115 -42.73 8.01 2.66
N LYS A 116 -43.15 8.81 3.65
CA LYS A 116 -44.31 8.49 4.51
C LYS A 116 -45.61 8.56 3.72
N ASN A 117 -45.79 9.57 2.88
CA ASN A 117 -47.00 9.72 2.05
C ASN A 117 -47.07 8.60 1.01
N HIS A 118 -45.96 8.31 0.31
CA HIS A 118 -45.86 7.18 -0.61
C HIS A 118 -46.26 5.85 0.05
N LYS A 119 -45.82 5.61 1.29
CA LYS A 119 -46.21 4.40 2.04
C LYS A 119 -47.70 4.38 2.42
N LYS A 120 -48.27 5.53 2.84
CA LYS A 120 -49.69 5.64 3.21
C LYS A 120 -50.61 5.41 2.00
N GLU A 121 -50.18 5.85 0.83
CA GLU A 121 -50.90 5.69 -0.44
C GLU A 121 -50.76 4.28 -1.04
N GLY A 122 -50.07 3.35 -0.35
CA GLY A 122 -49.85 1.99 -0.84
C GLY A 122 -48.77 1.89 -1.93
N GLY A 123 -47.93 2.91 -2.06
CA GLY A 123 -46.85 2.97 -3.04
C GLY A 123 -45.77 1.89 -2.86
N SER A 124 -45.21 1.46 -3.97
CA SER A 124 -44.22 0.37 -4.03
C SER A 124 -42.81 0.84 -3.68
N PHE A 125 -42.05 -0.03 -2.98
CA PHE A 125 -40.64 0.21 -2.64
C PHE A 125 -39.72 -0.86 -3.24
N TYR A 126 -38.50 -0.46 -3.58
CA TYR A 126 -37.44 -1.42 -3.89
C TYR A 126 -37.09 -2.26 -2.65
N SER A 127 -36.79 -3.54 -2.88
CA SER A 127 -36.40 -4.46 -1.82
C SER A 127 -35.10 -4.03 -1.13
N ALA A 128 -34.99 -4.36 0.16
CA ALA A 128 -33.76 -4.13 0.92
C ALA A 128 -32.56 -4.89 0.33
N TRP A 129 -32.78 -6.07 -0.26
CA TRP A 129 -31.75 -6.84 -0.95
C TRP A 129 -31.15 -6.12 -2.15
N LYS A 130 -31.98 -5.43 -2.93
CA LYS A 130 -31.49 -4.61 -4.04
C LYS A 130 -30.60 -3.48 -3.55
N ALA A 131 -31.00 -2.82 -2.46
CA ALA A 131 -30.21 -1.76 -1.84
C ALA A 131 -28.90 -2.30 -1.25
N ALA A 132 -28.93 -3.45 -0.56
CA ALA A 132 -27.75 -4.13 -0.05
C ALA A 132 -26.77 -4.50 -1.17
N GLY A 133 -27.27 -5.02 -2.31
CA GLY A 133 -26.43 -5.33 -3.48
C GLY A 133 -25.73 -4.09 -4.07
N ILE A 134 -26.42 -2.94 -4.12
CA ILE A 134 -25.81 -1.67 -4.51
C ILE A 134 -24.73 -1.26 -3.50
N GLY A 135 -24.98 -1.46 -2.20
CA GLY A 135 -24.00 -1.24 -1.16
C GLY A 135 -22.74 -2.09 -1.38
N PHE A 136 -22.88 -3.41 -1.51
CA PHE A 136 -21.75 -4.30 -1.77
C PHE A 136 -20.97 -3.93 -3.03
N ALA A 137 -21.67 -3.55 -4.12
CA ALA A 137 -21.01 -3.11 -5.34
C ALA A 137 -20.16 -1.85 -5.10
N ALA A 138 -20.68 -0.86 -4.38
CA ALA A 138 -19.93 0.34 -4.02
C ALA A 138 -18.71 0.04 -3.15
N SER A 139 -18.86 -0.82 -2.13
CA SER A 139 -17.74 -1.29 -1.31
C SER A 139 -16.69 -2.03 -2.13
N ALA A 140 -17.09 -2.90 -3.07
CA ALA A 140 -16.16 -3.62 -3.93
C ALA A 140 -15.34 -2.67 -4.81
N VAL A 141 -15.94 -1.60 -5.34
CA VAL A 141 -15.20 -0.57 -6.09
C VAL A 141 -14.17 0.14 -5.21
N LEU A 142 -14.56 0.55 -3.99
CA LEU A 142 -13.63 1.20 -3.05
C LEU A 142 -12.48 0.29 -2.64
N VAL A 143 -12.76 -0.95 -2.29
CA VAL A 143 -11.75 -1.97 -1.96
C VAL A 143 -10.84 -2.20 -3.16
N GLY A 144 -11.38 -2.32 -4.37
CA GLY A 144 -10.60 -2.45 -5.60
C GLY A 144 -9.66 -1.27 -5.85
N MET A 145 -10.11 -0.03 -5.60
CA MET A 145 -9.25 1.15 -5.70
C MET A 145 -8.13 1.14 -4.66
N PHE A 146 -8.41 0.70 -3.42
CA PHE A 146 -7.40 0.59 -2.38
C PHE A 146 -6.34 -0.46 -2.74
N PHE A 147 -6.75 -1.64 -3.23
CA PHE A 147 -5.83 -2.65 -3.72
C PHE A 147 -5.01 -2.16 -4.92
N ALA A 148 -5.64 -1.48 -5.87
CA ALA A 148 -4.94 -0.92 -7.03
C ALA A 148 -3.91 0.14 -6.62
N TYR A 149 -4.24 1.00 -5.66
CA TYR A 149 -3.30 1.96 -5.08
C TYR A 149 -2.15 1.24 -4.38
N ALA A 150 -2.45 0.31 -3.46
CA ALA A 150 -1.43 -0.45 -2.74
C ALA A 150 -0.46 -1.16 -3.68
N PHE A 151 -0.97 -1.82 -4.72
CA PHE A 151 -0.14 -2.49 -5.72
C PHE A 151 0.66 -1.53 -6.61
N ALA A 152 0.13 -0.32 -6.87
CA ALA A 152 0.85 0.70 -7.62
C ALA A 152 1.94 1.42 -6.79
N THR A 153 1.84 1.38 -5.45
CA THR A 153 2.75 2.08 -4.54
C THR A 153 3.70 1.18 -3.78
N THR A 154 3.65 -0.15 -3.94
CA THR A 154 4.73 -1.03 -3.46
C THR A 154 5.99 -0.70 -4.26
N GLU A 155 6.89 0.08 -3.66
CA GLU A 155 8.25 0.23 -4.20
C GLU A 155 8.96 -1.12 -4.08
N ASP A 156 9.20 -1.78 -5.21
CA ASP A 156 10.03 -2.97 -5.23
C ASP A 156 11.43 -2.65 -4.68
N PHE A 157 12.05 -3.64 -4.05
CA PHE A 157 13.44 -3.55 -3.61
C PHE A 157 14.34 -3.12 -4.78
N ASP A 158 15.04 -1.99 -4.64
CA ASP A 158 15.96 -1.45 -5.65
C ASP A 158 17.25 -2.28 -5.70
N SER A 159 17.16 -3.45 -6.36
CA SER A 159 18.26 -4.39 -6.52
C SER A 159 19.46 -3.76 -7.24
N ASP A 160 19.20 -2.89 -8.22
CA ASP A 160 20.26 -2.24 -8.98
C ASP A 160 21.11 -1.31 -8.09
N LYS A 161 20.47 -0.57 -7.18
CA LYS A 161 21.18 0.26 -6.20
C LYS A 161 21.94 -0.58 -5.19
N TYR A 162 21.38 -1.70 -4.75
CA TYR A 162 22.06 -2.65 -3.88
C TYR A 162 23.34 -3.17 -4.56
N ASP A 163 23.23 -3.68 -5.78
CA ASP A 163 24.35 -4.23 -6.56
C ASP A 163 25.44 -3.21 -6.83
N ARG A 164 25.07 -1.96 -7.18
CA ARG A 164 26.04 -0.86 -7.32
C ARG A 164 26.83 -0.63 -6.04
N LYS A 165 26.17 -0.65 -4.88
CA LYS A 165 26.83 -0.45 -3.58
C LYS A 165 27.72 -1.62 -3.19
N ILE A 166 27.29 -2.86 -3.45
CA ILE A 166 28.14 -4.05 -3.27
C ILE A 166 29.37 -4.00 -4.20
N SER A 167 29.23 -3.51 -5.43
CA SER A 167 30.39 -3.31 -6.31
C SER A 167 31.38 -2.28 -5.74
N VAL A 168 30.90 -1.18 -5.15
CA VAL A 168 31.77 -0.22 -4.45
C VAL A 168 32.42 -0.87 -3.22
N PHE A 169 31.69 -1.72 -2.49
CA PHE A 169 32.25 -2.48 -1.37
C PHE A 169 33.44 -3.33 -1.82
N SER A 170 33.28 -4.08 -2.91
CA SER A 170 34.34 -4.93 -3.46
C SER A 170 35.57 -4.13 -3.92
N LYS A 171 35.38 -2.93 -4.48
CA LYS A 171 36.50 -2.05 -4.85
C LYS A 171 37.30 -1.55 -3.65
N ASN A 172 36.61 -1.15 -2.59
CA ASN A 172 37.29 -0.75 -1.34
C ASN A 172 38.00 -1.95 -0.69
N GLU A 173 37.43 -3.16 -0.78
CA GLU A 173 38.11 -4.38 -0.34
C GLU A 173 39.39 -4.61 -1.14
N GLU A 174 39.34 -4.59 -2.47
CA GLU A 174 40.51 -4.71 -3.34
C GLU A 174 41.57 -3.66 -2.97
N GLU A 175 41.15 -2.41 -2.74
CA GLU A 175 42.03 -1.34 -2.30
C GLU A 175 42.72 -1.65 -0.97
N ALA A 176 41.99 -2.15 0.02
CA ALA A 176 42.57 -2.51 1.30
C ALA A 176 43.53 -3.70 1.17
N MET A 177 43.18 -4.69 0.36
CA MET A 177 43.93 -5.92 0.17
C MET A 177 45.28 -5.72 -0.52
N MET A 178 45.53 -4.56 -1.14
CA MET A 178 46.86 -4.17 -1.62
C MET A 178 47.94 -4.15 -0.52
N LEU A 179 47.56 -4.24 0.76
CA LEU A 179 48.49 -4.52 1.87
C LEU A 179 49.37 -5.75 1.58
N TYR A 180 48.78 -6.79 0.98
CA TYR A 180 49.47 -8.06 0.69
C TYR A 180 50.38 -7.98 -0.54
N ASP A 181 50.27 -6.92 -1.33
CA ASP A 181 51.16 -6.65 -2.47
C ASP A 181 52.42 -5.88 -2.05
N ILE A 182 52.50 -5.43 -0.79
CA ILE A 182 53.70 -4.79 -0.25
C ILE A 182 54.80 -5.85 -0.11
N PRO A 183 56.00 -5.63 -0.69
CA PRO A 183 57.09 -6.61 -0.64
C PRO A 183 57.54 -6.94 0.79
N ASP A 184 57.91 -8.20 1.06
CA ASP A 184 58.35 -8.70 2.37
C ASP A 184 59.55 -7.94 2.98
N GLY A 185 60.32 -7.22 2.16
CA GLY A 185 61.44 -6.37 2.59
C GLY A 185 61.10 -4.89 2.78
N ALA A 186 59.83 -4.49 2.70
CA ALA A 186 59.41 -3.11 2.91
C ALA A 186 59.67 -2.65 4.36
N SER A 187 59.93 -1.35 4.53
CA SER A 187 60.12 -0.80 5.87
C SER A 187 58.81 -0.89 6.69
N PRO A 188 58.89 -1.13 8.01
CA PRO A 188 57.73 -1.07 8.90
C PRO A 188 56.91 0.22 8.73
N MET A 189 57.60 1.36 8.53
CA MET A 189 56.97 2.65 8.31
C MET A 189 56.03 2.66 7.09
N ARG A 190 56.43 2.03 5.97
CA ARG A 190 55.60 1.94 4.76
C ARG A 190 54.34 1.11 4.99
N ILE A 191 54.46 0.01 5.71
CA ILE A 191 53.33 -0.88 6.04
C ILE A 191 52.35 -0.15 6.97
N GLN A 192 52.86 0.49 8.02
CA GLN A 192 52.05 1.27 8.96
C GLN A 192 51.35 2.45 8.30
N GLU A 193 52.05 3.17 7.41
CA GLU A 193 51.46 4.25 6.62
C GLU A 193 50.29 3.71 5.80
N PHE A 194 50.49 2.66 5.00
CA PHE A 194 49.42 2.05 4.21
C PHE A 194 48.22 1.63 5.07
N ILE A 195 48.46 0.94 6.19
CA ILE A 195 47.39 0.49 7.10
C ILE A 195 46.55 1.67 7.57
N ARG A 196 47.18 2.79 7.93
CA ARG A 196 46.52 3.95 8.54
C ARG A 196 45.85 4.87 7.52
N THR A 197 46.44 5.03 6.33
CA THR A 197 45.95 5.99 5.33
C THR A 197 45.04 5.35 4.29
N THR A 198 45.17 4.05 4.05
CA THR A 198 44.48 3.35 2.96
C THR A 198 43.68 2.17 3.48
N GLY A 199 44.34 1.22 4.14
CA GLY A 199 43.77 -0.06 4.55
C GLY A 199 42.55 0.05 5.47
N ILE A 200 42.73 0.59 6.67
CA ILE A 200 41.64 0.79 7.64
C ILE A 200 40.56 1.72 7.07
N PRO A 201 40.89 2.90 6.50
CA PRO A 201 39.88 3.78 5.92
C PRO A 201 39.01 3.13 4.84
N ALA A 202 39.57 2.27 3.98
CA ALA A 202 38.80 1.56 2.97
C ALA A 202 37.77 0.58 3.58
N TRP A 203 38.14 -0.15 4.63
CA TRP A 203 37.20 -0.99 5.38
C TRP A 203 36.15 -0.18 6.15
N GLU A 204 36.51 1.00 6.67
CA GLU A 204 35.55 1.89 7.34
C GLU A 204 34.52 2.46 6.35
N ARG A 205 34.94 2.82 5.13
CA ARG A 205 34.01 3.17 4.03
C ARG A 205 33.04 2.03 3.75
N ASN A 206 33.49 0.79 3.83
CA ASN A 206 32.64 -0.39 3.66
C ASN A 206 31.58 -0.56 4.75
N LEU A 207 31.91 -0.23 6.00
CA LEU A 207 30.92 -0.22 7.08
C LEU A 207 29.81 0.83 6.82
N VAL A 208 30.18 2.01 6.33
CA VAL A 208 29.21 3.05 5.93
C VAL A 208 28.32 2.57 4.78
N ILE A 209 28.88 1.87 3.78
CA ILE A 209 28.08 1.27 2.69
C ILE A 209 27.04 0.32 3.28
N LEU A 210 27.43 -0.56 4.21
CA LEU A 210 26.51 -1.51 4.83
C LEU A 210 25.41 -0.81 5.65
N ASP A 211 25.73 0.29 6.36
CA ASP A 211 24.72 1.10 7.03
C ASP A 211 23.67 1.65 6.04
N THR A 212 24.13 2.07 4.85
CA THR A 212 23.20 2.54 3.81
C THR A 212 22.38 1.42 3.15
N LEU A 213 22.89 0.19 3.13
CA LEU A 213 22.19 -0.97 2.60
C LEU A 213 21.14 -1.48 3.59
N ASP A 214 21.47 -1.50 4.88
CA ASP A 214 20.56 -1.91 5.96
C ASP A 214 19.37 -0.93 6.11
N ALA A 215 19.52 0.31 5.65
CA ALA A 215 18.46 1.33 5.63
C ALA A 215 17.56 1.29 4.38
N MET A 216 17.80 0.37 3.43
CA MET A 216 16.95 0.24 2.23
C MET A 216 15.60 -0.39 2.59
N GLU A 217 14.52 0.15 2.04
CA GLU A 217 13.18 -0.40 2.20
C GLU A 217 13.04 -1.74 1.45
N ASN A 218 12.20 -2.62 1.99
CA ASN A 218 11.84 -3.92 1.38
C ASN A 218 13.04 -4.85 1.07
N ILE A 219 14.15 -4.71 1.79
CA ILE A 219 15.30 -5.61 1.63
C ILE A 219 14.97 -7.06 2.00
N ASP A 220 15.38 -8.00 1.15
CA ASP A 220 15.19 -9.43 1.36
C ASP A 220 15.97 -9.94 2.59
N ALA A 221 15.39 -10.88 3.34
CA ALA A 221 15.99 -11.42 4.56
C ALA A 221 17.36 -12.09 4.33
N LEU A 222 17.59 -12.69 3.15
CA LEU A 222 18.87 -13.27 2.76
C LEU A 222 19.93 -12.18 2.60
N LEU A 223 19.57 -11.03 2.02
CA LEU A 223 20.47 -9.88 1.84
C LEU A 223 20.79 -9.20 3.17
N VAL A 224 19.82 -9.11 4.08
CA VAL A 224 20.08 -8.65 5.47
C VAL A 224 21.12 -9.54 6.16
N LYS A 225 20.99 -10.87 5.99
CA LYS A 225 21.97 -11.83 6.53
C LYS A 225 23.34 -11.67 5.88
N GLN A 226 23.39 -11.46 4.56
CA GLN A 226 24.62 -11.19 3.83
C GLN A 226 25.31 -9.92 4.34
N ASN A 227 24.59 -8.81 4.51
CA ASN A 227 25.12 -7.54 5.03
C ASN A 227 25.73 -7.73 6.42
N SER A 228 25.06 -8.47 7.30
CA SER A 228 25.55 -8.78 8.65
C SER A 228 26.89 -9.54 8.63
N LEU A 229 27.03 -10.50 7.72
CA LEU A 229 28.29 -11.24 7.55
C LEU A 229 29.39 -10.36 6.94
N LEU A 230 29.09 -9.55 5.93
CA LEU A 230 30.02 -8.59 5.34
C LEU A 230 30.51 -7.56 6.37
N ARG A 231 29.62 -7.11 7.27
CA ARG A 231 29.95 -6.21 8.38
C ARG A 231 30.95 -6.85 9.32
N LYS A 232 30.67 -8.09 9.74
CA LYS A 232 31.55 -8.87 10.62
C LYS A 232 32.91 -9.09 9.96
N TYR A 233 32.94 -9.39 8.66
CA TYR A 233 34.17 -9.54 7.88
C TYR A 233 35.01 -8.24 7.89
N ALA A 234 34.42 -7.10 7.55
CA ALA A 234 35.11 -5.81 7.54
C ALA A 234 35.64 -5.42 8.94
N GLN A 235 34.87 -5.64 10.00
CA GLN A 235 35.30 -5.39 11.37
C GLN A 235 36.49 -6.27 11.80
N LEU A 236 36.48 -7.55 11.42
CA LEU A 236 37.61 -8.45 11.67
C LEU A 236 38.86 -8.01 10.91
N ARG A 237 38.72 -7.57 9.65
CA ARG A 237 39.83 -7.01 8.86
C ARG A 237 40.42 -5.75 9.48
N ILE A 238 39.59 -4.80 9.92
CA ILE A 238 40.05 -3.60 10.64
C ILE A 238 40.82 -4.00 11.91
N THR A 239 40.31 -4.98 12.66
CA THR A 239 40.95 -5.47 13.88
C THR A 239 42.30 -6.12 13.58
N LEU A 240 42.39 -6.91 12.50
CA LEU A 240 43.64 -7.50 12.03
C LEU A 240 44.65 -6.42 11.66
N TYR A 241 44.24 -5.38 10.92
CA TYR A 241 45.12 -4.29 10.49
C TYR A 241 45.66 -3.51 11.70
N LYS A 242 44.80 -3.22 12.69
CA LYS A 242 45.24 -2.61 13.97
C LYS A 242 46.21 -3.51 14.74
N THR A 243 46.03 -4.82 14.66
CA THR A 243 46.92 -5.80 15.32
C THR A 243 48.29 -5.82 14.64
N ILE A 244 48.34 -5.79 13.30
CA ILE A 244 49.57 -5.69 12.51
C ILE A 244 50.29 -4.37 12.81
N ASP A 245 49.58 -3.23 12.79
CA ASP A 245 50.17 -1.93 13.11
C ASP A 245 50.79 -1.90 14.51
N SER A 246 50.13 -2.55 15.47
CA SER A 246 50.58 -2.65 16.87
C SER A 246 51.81 -3.55 17.05
N SER A 247 51.98 -4.60 16.23
CA SER A 247 53.08 -5.57 16.41
C SER A 247 54.45 -4.96 16.13
N PHE A 248 54.52 -3.86 15.38
CA PHE A 248 55.77 -3.15 15.10
C PHE A 248 56.30 -2.32 16.28
N TYR A 249 55.52 -2.10 17.35
CA TYR A 249 55.95 -1.34 18.51
C TYR A 249 56.55 -2.19 19.62
N VAL A 250 56.09 -3.45 19.74
CA VAL A 250 56.52 -4.38 20.79
C VAL A 250 56.57 -5.78 20.20
N GLU A 251 57.77 -6.37 20.15
CA GLU A 251 57.94 -7.78 19.81
C GLU A 251 57.27 -8.65 20.90
N SER A 252 56.23 -9.37 20.52
CA SER A 252 55.52 -10.28 21.42
C SER A 252 54.76 -11.34 20.63
N ASP A 253 54.96 -12.61 21.00
CA ASP A 253 54.20 -13.77 20.50
C ASP A 253 52.68 -13.61 20.64
N LYS A 254 52.24 -12.68 21.50
CA LYS A 254 50.83 -12.35 21.70
C LYS A 254 50.18 -11.80 20.42
N TYR A 255 50.90 -10.98 19.63
CA TYR A 255 50.36 -10.42 18.39
C TYR A 255 50.25 -11.48 17.31
N GLU A 256 51.26 -12.36 17.20
CA GLU A 256 51.24 -13.49 16.26
C GLU A 256 50.04 -14.42 16.53
N ARG A 257 49.86 -14.86 17.78
CA ARG A 257 48.69 -15.68 18.16
C ARG A 257 47.37 -14.98 17.84
N ARG A 258 47.29 -13.66 18.07
CA ARG A 258 46.08 -12.89 17.78
C ARG A 258 45.78 -12.80 16.29
N MET A 259 46.80 -12.63 15.45
CA MET A 259 46.63 -12.61 13.99
C MET A 259 46.12 -13.95 13.46
N ILE A 260 46.65 -15.07 13.96
CA ILE A 260 46.18 -16.42 13.61
C ILE A 260 44.70 -16.60 13.98
N GLU A 261 44.31 -16.20 15.20
CA GLU A 261 42.91 -16.26 15.65
C GLU A 261 41.98 -15.41 14.76
N LEU A 262 42.40 -14.20 14.41
CA LEU A 262 41.62 -13.29 13.56
C LEU A 262 41.46 -13.85 12.14
N ASN A 263 42.52 -14.40 11.55
CA ASN A 263 42.46 -15.02 10.23
C ASN A 263 41.49 -16.21 10.21
N GLY A 264 41.54 -17.10 11.21
CA GLY A 264 40.58 -18.20 11.30
C GLY A 264 39.12 -17.73 11.43
N LYS A 265 38.87 -16.63 12.16
CA LYS A 265 37.52 -16.02 12.21
C LYS A 265 37.10 -15.41 10.88
N ILE A 266 38.03 -14.81 10.15
CA ILE A 266 37.78 -14.26 8.81
C ILE A 266 37.41 -15.39 7.85
N GLU A 267 38.18 -16.47 7.83
CA GLU A 267 37.91 -17.65 7.00
C GLU A 267 36.52 -18.23 7.27
N ALA A 268 36.15 -18.41 8.54
CA ALA A 268 34.83 -18.90 8.91
C ALA A 268 33.68 -17.99 8.40
N VAL A 269 33.86 -16.66 8.46
CA VAL A 269 32.86 -15.72 7.92
C VAL A 269 32.79 -15.79 6.39
N LEU A 270 33.92 -15.95 5.70
CA LEU A 270 33.95 -16.10 4.24
C LEU A 270 33.30 -17.42 3.78
N GLU A 271 33.48 -18.50 4.53
CA GLU A 271 32.76 -19.76 4.30
C GLU A 271 31.25 -19.56 4.43
N ASP A 272 30.80 -18.88 5.48
CA ASP A 272 29.38 -18.60 5.69
C ASP A 272 28.81 -17.70 4.60
N LEU A 273 29.57 -16.70 4.12
CA LEU A 273 29.19 -15.88 2.96
C LEU A 273 29.06 -16.70 1.68
N ASN A 274 29.98 -17.64 1.44
CA ASN A 274 29.91 -18.50 0.26
C ASN A 274 28.73 -19.48 0.29
N LYS A 275 28.24 -19.87 1.48
CA LYS A 275 27.01 -20.69 1.62
C LYS A 275 25.72 -19.93 1.30
N LEU A 276 25.77 -18.59 1.20
CA LEU A 276 24.63 -17.76 0.82
C LEU A 276 24.50 -17.55 -0.69
N LYS A 277 25.52 -17.93 -1.46
CA LYS A 277 25.50 -17.92 -2.94
C LYS A 277 24.80 -19.17 -3.46
#